data_AF-A0A653N3Y1-F1
#
_entry.id   AF-A0A653N3Y1-F1
#
_cell.length_a   1.000
_cell.length_b   1.000
_cell.length_c   1.000
_cell.angle_alpha   90.00
_cell.angle_beta   90.00
_cell.angle_gamma   90.00
#
_symmetry.space_group_name_H-M   'P 1'
#
loop_
_entity.id
_entity.type
_entity.pdbx_description
1 polymer ?
#
loop_
_entity_poly.entity_id
_entity_poly.type
_entity_poly.pdbx_seq_one_letter_code
_entity_poly.pdbx_strand_id
1 'polypeptide(L)'
;MTLDTNYAVAPGEYLAEWLDDTATTQQDAANLLGCSRKLVNEIVNGRAPVSSDTALKLERLTSIPADSWLRFETQYRLDLARVRENADLAKHASMIPKGTATYLRSIGATAATLKTPGQLVTDFLTFHRCGTWESFEASITDAAQGEYALAALTESKAAFDRVTCATWLRAGELSEAYERGRKYEFDSEQLRAALPILRERAATPDARLLRDFASILSDVGVVFSMVEPPDGLPLYGMTRWIDQKVPVIQQSGRRARDGFIIWTFFHELGHVLNDPRGETHIEYKNEKVRNSTAERNANSFAFDILFGDDGLKPFSGLASDTAIVRTARQIGVSPGVAVHQMHRKRLLSYAHGNRLMIELEW
;
A
#
# COMPACT_ATOMS: atom_id res chain seq x y z
N MET A 1 -20.95 7.14 1.89
CA MET A 1 -20.70 7.61 0.52
C MET A 1 -21.94 8.36 0.06
N THR A 2 -21.88 9.69 0.08
CA THR A 2 -22.80 10.50 -0.73
C THR A 2 -22.51 10.22 -2.19
N LEU A 3 -23.55 10.01 -2.99
CA LEU A 3 -23.44 9.92 -4.45
C LEU A 3 -23.03 11.31 -4.93
N ASP A 4 -21.72 11.49 -5.14
CA ASP A 4 -21.17 12.73 -5.64
C ASP A 4 -21.64 12.95 -7.08
N THR A 5 -22.56 13.90 -7.25
CA THR A 5 -23.18 14.23 -8.54
C THR A 5 -22.15 14.86 -9.48
N ASN A 6 -22.14 14.45 -10.75
CA ASN A 6 -21.23 15.01 -11.75
C ASN A 6 -21.71 16.36 -12.33
N TYR A 7 -22.41 17.15 -11.52
CA TYR A 7 -22.91 18.48 -11.89
C TYR A 7 -22.86 19.40 -10.66
N ALA A 8 -22.74 20.69 -10.91
CA ALA A 8 -22.74 21.75 -9.91
C ALA A 8 -23.97 22.63 -10.15
N VAL A 9 -24.78 22.89 -9.11
CA VAL A 9 -25.95 23.77 -9.19
C VAL A 9 -25.55 25.15 -8.73
N ALA A 10 -25.66 26.16 -9.58
CA ALA A 10 -25.27 27.51 -9.21
C ALA A 10 -26.29 28.10 -8.23
N PRO A 11 -25.87 28.90 -7.21
CA PRO A 11 -26.82 29.63 -6.38
C PRO A 11 -27.72 30.54 -7.22
N GLY A 12 -27.21 31.03 -8.35
CA GLY A 12 -27.95 31.81 -9.34
C GLY A 12 -29.20 31.13 -9.91
N GLU A 13 -29.29 29.79 -9.89
CA GLU A 13 -30.48 29.05 -10.34
C GLU A 13 -31.67 29.31 -9.41
N TYR A 14 -31.45 29.34 -8.09
CA TYR A 14 -32.49 29.70 -7.13
C TYR A 14 -32.93 31.15 -7.29
N LEU A 15 -31.99 32.05 -7.65
CA LEU A 15 -32.34 33.44 -7.94
C LEU A 15 -33.13 33.54 -9.24
N ALA A 16 -32.79 32.76 -10.27
CA ALA A 16 -33.54 32.71 -11.51
C ALA A 16 -34.97 32.19 -11.30
N GLU A 17 -35.13 31.12 -10.54
CA GLU A 17 -36.44 30.57 -10.17
C GLU A 17 -37.29 31.62 -9.42
N TRP A 18 -36.70 32.33 -8.45
CA TRP A 18 -37.40 33.42 -7.76
C TRP A 18 -37.81 34.57 -8.68
N LEU A 19 -36.95 34.95 -9.65
CA LEU A 19 -37.26 35.99 -10.63
C LEU A 19 -38.44 35.58 -11.51
N ASP A 20 -38.47 34.32 -11.94
CA ASP A 20 -39.54 33.77 -12.78
C ASP A 20 -40.87 33.68 -12.00
N ASP A 21 -40.84 33.15 -10.77
CA ASP A 21 -42.03 33.01 -9.90
C ASP A 21 -42.66 34.36 -9.53
N THR A 22 -41.85 35.40 -9.40
CA THR A 22 -42.30 36.75 -9.05
C THR A 22 -42.52 37.67 -10.26
N ALA A 23 -42.26 37.17 -11.48
CA ALA A 23 -42.23 37.96 -12.71
C ALA A 23 -41.34 39.22 -12.60
N THR A 24 -40.27 39.15 -11.80
CA THR A 24 -39.34 40.26 -11.55
C THR A 24 -38.22 40.22 -12.57
N THR A 25 -37.92 41.34 -13.24
CA THR A 25 -36.78 41.38 -14.18
C THR A 25 -35.45 41.46 -13.42
N GLN A 26 -34.35 41.01 -14.03
CA GLN A 26 -33.00 41.18 -13.45
C GLN A 26 -32.65 42.66 -13.18
N GLN A 27 -33.24 43.61 -13.94
CA GLN A 27 -33.05 45.03 -13.70
C GLN A 27 -33.79 45.49 -12.44
N ASP A 28 -35.02 45.02 -12.23
CA ASP A 28 -35.81 45.36 -11.05
C ASP A 28 -35.19 44.76 -9.79
N ALA A 29 -34.76 43.49 -9.85
CA ALA A 29 -34.02 42.88 -8.75
C ALA A 29 -32.72 43.62 -8.43
N ALA A 30 -31.97 44.10 -9.44
CA ALA A 30 -30.78 44.90 -9.22
C ALA A 30 -31.09 46.23 -8.50
N ASN A 31 -32.18 46.89 -8.88
CA ASN A 31 -32.65 48.11 -8.22
C ASN A 31 -33.03 47.83 -6.75
N LEU A 32 -33.75 46.73 -6.48
CA LEU A 32 -34.15 46.32 -5.13
C LEU A 32 -32.96 45.92 -4.24
N LEU A 33 -31.95 45.28 -4.81
CA LEU A 33 -30.72 44.88 -4.10
C LEU A 33 -29.73 46.04 -3.93
N GLY A 34 -29.95 47.17 -4.62
CA GLY A 34 -29.01 48.29 -4.64
C GLY A 34 -27.67 47.93 -5.29
N CYS A 35 -27.70 47.18 -6.39
CA CYS A 35 -26.50 46.76 -7.12
C CYS A 35 -26.67 46.92 -8.65
N SER A 36 -25.63 46.58 -9.42
CA SER A 36 -25.72 46.65 -10.88
C SER A 36 -26.49 45.47 -11.46
N ARG A 37 -27.26 45.68 -12.53
CA ARG A 37 -27.87 44.59 -13.32
C ARG A 37 -26.82 43.55 -13.76
N LYS A 38 -25.60 44.01 -14.07
CA LYS A 38 -24.48 43.13 -14.41
C LYS A 38 -24.17 42.16 -13.28
N LEU A 39 -24.17 42.60 -12.02
CA LEU A 39 -23.93 41.72 -10.88
C LEU A 39 -25.03 40.66 -10.75
N VAL A 40 -26.30 41.05 -10.85
CA VAL A 40 -27.44 40.11 -10.82
C VAL A 40 -27.32 39.09 -11.96
N ASN A 41 -27.01 39.53 -13.18
CA ASN A 41 -26.81 38.66 -14.32
C ASN A 41 -25.66 37.66 -14.10
N GLU A 42 -24.54 38.12 -13.55
CA GLU A 42 -23.38 37.26 -13.29
C GLU A 42 -23.64 36.29 -12.12
N ILE A 43 -24.46 36.66 -11.12
CA ILE A 43 -24.91 35.74 -10.06
C ILE A 43 -25.82 34.66 -10.65
N VAL A 44 -26.84 35.06 -11.43
CA VAL A 44 -27.78 34.13 -12.09
C VAL A 44 -27.03 33.12 -12.95
N ASN A 45 -26.00 33.56 -13.68
CA ASN A 45 -25.17 32.68 -14.51
C ASN A 45 -24.04 31.95 -13.74
N GLY A 46 -24.01 32.01 -12.41
CA GLY A 46 -23.02 31.33 -11.57
C GLY A 46 -21.57 31.83 -11.72
N ARG A 47 -21.37 33.01 -12.31
CA ARG A 47 -20.05 33.61 -12.57
C ARG A 47 -19.59 34.48 -11.41
N ALA A 48 -20.48 35.31 -10.86
CA ALA A 48 -20.20 36.11 -9.67
C ALA A 48 -20.55 35.31 -8.40
N PRO A 49 -19.70 35.37 -7.36
CA PRO A 49 -19.99 34.72 -6.09
C PRO A 49 -21.05 35.48 -5.30
N VAL A 50 -21.87 34.74 -4.55
CA VAL A 50 -22.72 35.32 -3.51
C VAL A 50 -21.87 35.58 -2.26
N SER A 51 -21.46 36.84 -2.06
CA SER A 51 -20.77 37.27 -0.85
C SER A 51 -21.72 37.41 0.34
N SER A 52 -21.19 37.56 1.56
CA SER A 52 -22.03 37.78 2.75
C SER A 52 -22.93 39.02 2.66
N ASP A 53 -22.44 40.12 2.08
CA ASP A 53 -23.25 41.33 1.84
C ASP A 53 -24.38 41.06 0.85
N THR A 54 -24.06 40.38 -0.27
CA THR A 54 -25.06 39.97 -1.26
C THR A 54 -26.09 39.02 -0.65
N ALA A 55 -25.67 38.07 0.19
CA ALA A 55 -26.56 37.11 0.86
C ALA A 55 -27.56 37.80 1.79
N LEU A 56 -27.12 38.79 2.59
CA LEU A 56 -28.01 39.58 3.46
C LEU A 56 -29.03 40.40 2.66
N LYS A 57 -28.62 40.92 1.49
CA LYS A 57 -29.52 41.65 0.58
C LYS A 57 -30.52 40.69 -0.08
N LEU A 58 -30.06 39.53 -0.52
CA LEU A 58 -30.90 38.48 -1.10
C LEU A 58 -31.89 37.93 -0.08
N GLU A 59 -31.52 37.80 1.19
CA GLU A 59 -32.44 37.39 2.26
C GLU A 59 -33.60 38.37 2.40
N ARG A 60 -33.30 39.67 2.44
CA ARG A 60 -34.33 40.71 2.52
C ARG A 60 -35.24 40.73 1.29
N LEU A 61 -34.71 40.39 0.12
CA LEU A 61 -35.46 40.37 -1.14
C LEU A 61 -36.32 39.11 -1.28
N THR A 62 -35.75 37.94 -1.00
CA THR A 62 -36.32 36.62 -1.34
C THR A 62 -36.93 35.89 -0.15
N SER A 63 -36.67 36.37 1.07
CA SER A 63 -36.95 35.66 2.34
C SER A 63 -36.22 34.32 2.50
N ILE A 64 -35.29 33.98 1.60
CA ILE A 64 -34.38 32.83 1.76
C ILE A 64 -33.24 33.25 2.69
N PRO A 65 -33.01 32.55 3.81
CA PRO A 65 -31.97 32.92 4.78
C PRO A 65 -30.57 33.10 4.17
N ALA A 66 -29.81 34.12 4.60
CA ALA A 66 -28.47 34.39 4.08
C ALA A 66 -27.49 33.23 4.28
N ASP A 67 -27.62 32.46 5.37
CA ASP A 67 -26.81 31.25 5.60
C ASP A 67 -27.09 30.17 4.54
N SER A 68 -28.32 30.10 4.02
CA SER A 68 -28.69 29.17 2.96
C SER A 68 -28.05 29.57 1.63
N TRP A 69 -28.07 30.86 1.28
CA TRP A 69 -27.34 31.39 0.12
C TRP A 69 -25.84 31.09 0.17
N LEU A 70 -25.21 31.29 1.34
CA LEU A 70 -23.78 30.99 1.53
C LEU A 70 -23.48 29.48 1.42
N ARG A 71 -24.39 28.62 1.90
CA ARG A 71 -24.26 27.16 1.71
C ARG A 71 -24.36 26.77 0.23
N PHE A 72 -25.31 27.35 -0.52
CA PHE A 72 -25.44 27.10 -1.96
C PHE A 72 -24.19 27.54 -2.73
N GLU A 73 -23.66 28.73 -2.45
CA GLU A 73 -22.41 29.21 -3.04
C GLU A 73 -21.24 28.29 -2.71
N THR A 74 -21.09 27.93 -1.42
CA THR A 74 -19.99 27.06 -0.99
C THR A 74 -20.04 25.70 -1.68
N GLN A 75 -21.23 25.07 -1.72
CA GLN A 75 -21.43 23.79 -2.38
C GLN A 75 -21.14 23.88 -3.88
N TYR A 76 -21.68 24.90 -4.57
CA TYR A 76 -21.44 25.14 -5.98
C TYR A 76 -19.96 25.28 -6.32
N ARG A 77 -19.21 26.07 -5.53
CA ARG A 77 -17.77 26.27 -5.75
C ARG A 77 -16.98 25.01 -5.50
N LEU A 78 -17.34 24.23 -4.48
CA LEU A 78 -16.74 22.92 -4.20
C LEU A 78 -16.99 21.94 -5.35
N ASP A 79 -18.22 21.85 -5.86
CA ASP A 79 -18.58 20.97 -6.98
C ASP A 79 -17.85 21.38 -8.27
N LEU A 80 -17.75 22.67 -8.57
CA LEU A 80 -16.95 23.18 -9.70
C LEU A 80 -15.48 22.78 -9.57
N ALA A 81 -14.90 22.92 -8.38
CA ALA A 81 -13.52 22.52 -8.11
C ALA A 81 -13.34 21.01 -8.31
N ARG A 82 -14.23 20.19 -7.73
CA ARG A 82 -14.22 18.73 -7.87
C ARG A 82 -14.32 18.29 -9.33
N VAL A 83 -15.23 18.87 -10.12
CA VAL A 83 -15.40 18.51 -11.54
C VAL A 83 -14.13 18.82 -12.35
N ARG A 84 -13.52 19.99 -12.12
CA ARG A 84 -12.26 20.38 -12.77
C ARG A 84 -11.12 19.45 -12.37
N GLU A 85 -10.96 19.21 -11.07
CA GLU A 85 -9.93 18.34 -10.53
C GLU A 85 -10.08 16.90 -11.02
N ASN A 86 -11.30 16.35 -11.06
CA ASN A 86 -11.54 15.01 -11.59
C ASN A 86 -11.12 14.90 -13.07
N ALA A 87 -11.42 15.91 -13.88
CA ALA A 87 -10.99 15.95 -15.29
C ALA A 87 -9.46 16.05 -15.43
N ASP A 88 -8.79 16.81 -14.55
CA ASP A 88 -7.33 16.91 -14.54
C ASP A 88 -6.67 15.60 -14.06
N LEU A 89 -7.14 15.02 -12.96
CA LEU A 89 -6.64 13.77 -12.41
C LEU A 89 -6.81 12.60 -13.38
N ALA A 90 -7.87 12.59 -14.21
CA ALA A 90 -8.08 11.57 -15.22
C ALA A 90 -6.88 11.37 -16.17
N LYS A 91 -6.04 12.40 -16.36
CA LYS A 91 -4.81 12.34 -17.17
C LYS A 91 -3.77 11.37 -16.62
N HIS A 92 -3.77 11.11 -15.30
CA HIS A 92 -2.83 10.20 -14.64
C HIS A 92 -3.32 8.76 -14.56
N ALA A 93 -4.55 8.46 -15.00
CA ALA A 93 -5.15 7.14 -14.82
C ALA A 93 -4.33 6.00 -15.48
N SER A 94 -3.66 6.29 -16.61
CA SER A 94 -2.79 5.32 -17.28
C SER A 94 -1.48 5.03 -16.54
N MET A 95 -1.11 5.87 -15.58
CA MET A 95 0.08 5.70 -14.74
C MET A 95 -0.18 4.72 -13.59
N ILE A 96 -1.44 4.38 -13.31
CA ILE A 96 -1.82 3.32 -12.37
C ILE A 96 -1.88 1.99 -13.13
N PRO A 97 -1.02 1.01 -12.82
CA PRO A 97 -1.06 -0.28 -13.50
C PRO A 97 -2.38 -1.01 -13.29
N LYS A 98 -2.77 -1.81 -14.29
CA LYS A 98 -4.02 -2.59 -14.23
C LYS A 98 -4.08 -3.54 -13.03
N GLY A 99 -2.96 -4.18 -12.67
CA GLY A 99 -2.85 -5.05 -11.49
C GLY A 99 -3.12 -4.29 -10.20
N THR A 100 -2.50 -3.13 -10.05
CA THR A 100 -2.70 -2.19 -8.92
C THR A 100 -4.15 -1.71 -8.81
N ALA A 101 -4.75 -1.28 -9.90
CA ALA A 101 -6.16 -0.85 -9.90
C ALA A 101 -7.10 -2.01 -9.54
N THR A 102 -6.76 -3.25 -9.93
CA THR A 102 -7.55 -4.45 -9.59
C THR A 102 -7.42 -4.79 -8.11
N TYR A 103 -6.20 -4.73 -7.58
CA TYR A 103 -5.92 -4.91 -6.16
C TYR A 103 -6.64 -3.88 -5.28
N LEU A 104 -6.58 -2.59 -5.63
CA LEU A 104 -7.28 -1.55 -4.88
C LEU A 104 -8.80 -1.79 -4.83
N ARG A 105 -9.39 -2.35 -5.88
CA ARG A 105 -10.80 -2.78 -5.85
C ARG A 105 -11.02 -4.00 -4.97
N SER A 106 -10.14 -5.00 -4.99
CA SER A 106 -10.32 -6.22 -4.18
C SER A 106 -10.26 -5.94 -2.68
N ILE A 107 -9.45 -4.96 -2.26
CA ILE A 107 -9.38 -4.53 -0.86
C ILE A 107 -10.40 -3.43 -0.48
N GLY A 108 -11.28 -3.04 -1.41
CA GLY A 108 -12.33 -2.03 -1.18
C GLY A 108 -11.84 -0.57 -1.11
N ALA A 109 -10.60 -0.28 -1.51
CA ALA A 109 -10.05 1.08 -1.53
C ALA A 109 -10.65 1.95 -2.65
N THR A 110 -11.21 1.33 -3.70
CA THR A 110 -11.91 2.03 -4.78
C THR A 110 -13.00 1.14 -5.39
N ALA A 111 -14.07 1.75 -5.88
CA ALA A 111 -15.02 1.11 -6.80
C ALA A 111 -14.82 1.58 -8.25
N ALA A 112 -13.95 2.56 -8.47
CA ALA A 112 -13.72 3.18 -9.76
C ALA A 112 -13.02 2.23 -10.74
N THR A 113 -13.32 2.44 -12.01
CA THR A 113 -12.70 1.73 -13.13
C THR A 113 -12.15 2.73 -14.13
N LEU A 114 -11.53 2.25 -15.21
CA LEU A 114 -11.11 3.12 -16.31
C LEU A 114 -12.28 3.85 -17.01
N LYS A 115 -13.54 3.49 -16.72
CA LYS A 115 -14.72 4.26 -17.15
C LYS A 115 -14.90 5.56 -16.36
N THR A 116 -14.30 5.66 -15.16
CA THR A 116 -14.32 6.82 -14.27
C THR A 116 -12.89 7.17 -13.85
N PRO A 117 -12.02 7.56 -14.80
CA PRO A 117 -10.57 7.63 -14.58
C PRO A 117 -10.15 8.63 -13.52
N GLY A 118 -10.78 9.81 -13.43
CA GLY A 118 -10.43 10.79 -12.40
C GLY A 118 -10.81 10.32 -10.99
N GLN A 119 -11.92 9.58 -10.83
CA GLN A 119 -12.25 8.95 -9.55
C GLN A 119 -11.24 7.87 -9.17
N LEU A 120 -10.78 7.06 -10.12
CA LEU A 120 -9.74 6.05 -9.87
C LEU A 120 -8.46 6.68 -9.32
N VAL A 121 -8.03 7.81 -9.91
CA VAL A 121 -6.86 8.54 -9.42
C VAL A 121 -7.12 9.22 -8.08
N THR A 122 -8.31 9.79 -7.87
CA THR A 122 -8.72 10.38 -6.58
C THR A 122 -8.66 9.36 -5.44
N ASP A 123 -9.26 8.18 -5.64
CA ASP A 123 -9.26 7.10 -4.65
C ASP A 123 -7.84 6.57 -4.41
N PHE A 124 -7.03 6.45 -5.47
CA PHE A 124 -5.63 6.08 -5.39
C PHE A 124 -4.83 7.07 -4.51
N LEU A 125 -4.96 8.37 -4.77
CA LEU A 125 -4.29 9.41 -4.00
C LEU A 125 -4.78 9.45 -2.54
N THR A 126 -6.07 9.21 -2.31
CA THR A 126 -6.65 9.07 -0.97
C THR A 126 -6.06 7.89 -0.22
N PHE A 127 -5.93 6.73 -0.87
CA PHE A 127 -5.31 5.53 -0.29
C PHE A 127 -3.86 5.79 0.14
N HIS A 128 -3.10 6.51 -0.69
CA HIS A 128 -1.73 6.93 -0.41
C HIS A 128 -1.60 8.15 0.51
N ARG A 129 -2.71 8.85 0.81
CA ARG A 129 -2.75 10.14 1.54
C ARG A 129 -1.89 11.23 0.88
N CYS A 130 -1.90 11.28 -0.44
CA CYS A 130 -1.23 12.33 -1.21
C CYS A 130 -2.25 13.32 -1.76
N GLY A 131 -1.95 14.63 -1.69
CA GLY A 131 -2.83 15.66 -2.23
C GLY A 131 -2.80 15.77 -3.76
N THR A 132 -1.68 15.39 -4.39
CA THR A 132 -1.51 15.40 -5.85
C THR A 132 -0.73 14.19 -6.33
N TRP A 133 -0.79 13.92 -7.64
CA TRP A 133 0.02 12.87 -8.27
C TRP A 133 1.53 13.13 -8.12
N GLU A 134 1.96 14.37 -8.30
CA GLU A 134 3.37 14.77 -8.18
C GLU A 134 3.87 14.58 -6.75
N SER A 135 3.02 14.83 -5.74
CA SER A 135 3.35 14.58 -4.34
C SER A 135 3.54 13.08 -4.08
N PHE A 136 2.70 12.24 -4.69
CA PHE A 136 2.87 10.79 -4.64
C PHE A 136 4.17 10.36 -5.34
N GLU A 137 4.45 10.85 -6.54
CA GLU A 137 5.68 10.54 -7.28
C GLU A 137 6.96 10.96 -6.54
N ALA A 138 6.94 12.14 -5.92
CA ALA A 138 8.03 12.61 -5.08
C ALA A 138 8.24 11.67 -3.88
N SER A 139 7.17 11.25 -3.19
CA SER A 139 7.26 10.37 -2.02
C SER A 139 7.92 9.02 -2.34
N ILE A 140 7.61 8.42 -3.50
CA ILE A 140 8.21 7.14 -3.92
C ILE A 140 9.60 7.31 -4.52
N THR A 141 10.00 8.54 -4.88
CA THR A 141 11.32 8.87 -5.39
C THR A 141 12.29 9.20 -4.25
N ASP A 142 11.86 9.88 -3.20
CA ASP A 142 12.69 10.16 -2.02
C ASP A 142 12.95 8.88 -1.22
N ALA A 143 11.93 8.03 -1.07
CA ALA A 143 12.10 6.68 -0.53
C ALA A 143 13.15 5.86 -1.33
N ALA A 144 13.40 6.23 -2.60
CA ALA A 144 14.36 5.57 -3.46
C ALA A 144 15.81 6.01 -3.32
N GLN A 145 16.05 7.15 -2.67
CA GLN A 145 17.37 7.74 -2.50
C GLN A 145 18.09 7.26 -1.24
N GLY A 146 17.38 6.63 -0.29
CA GLY A 146 18.03 5.83 0.75
C GLY A 146 18.78 4.68 0.07
N GLU A 147 20.11 4.66 0.21
CA GLU A 147 20.96 3.68 -0.43
C GLU A 147 20.38 2.27 -0.25
N TYR A 148 20.19 1.58 -1.37
CA TYR A 148 19.70 0.19 -1.52
C TYR A 148 18.19 -0.10 -1.50
N ALA A 149 17.30 0.80 -1.09
CA ALA A 149 15.87 0.48 -1.08
C ALA A 149 15.27 0.42 -2.51
N LEU A 150 15.54 1.38 -3.40
CA LEU A 150 14.95 1.35 -4.76
C LEU A 150 15.95 1.57 -5.92
N ALA A 151 17.21 1.90 -5.66
CA ALA A 151 18.24 1.98 -6.71
C ALA A 151 18.48 0.60 -7.38
N ALA A 152 18.12 -0.48 -6.69
CA ALA A 152 18.04 -1.85 -7.17
C ALA A 152 17.13 -2.07 -8.41
N LEU A 153 16.23 -1.12 -8.68
CA LEU A 153 15.01 -1.31 -9.47
C LEU A 153 15.05 -0.66 -10.86
N THR A 154 16.19 -0.15 -11.31
CA THR A 154 16.29 0.62 -12.58
C THR A 154 16.77 -0.17 -13.80
N GLU A 155 17.26 -1.41 -13.66
CA GLU A 155 17.98 -2.07 -14.78
C GLU A 155 17.55 -3.52 -15.08
N SER A 156 16.26 -3.85 -15.00
CA SER A 156 15.74 -5.03 -15.71
C SER A 156 14.54 -4.65 -16.56
N LYS A 157 14.63 -4.84 -17.88
CA LYS A 157 13.60 -4.54 -18.89
C LYS A 157 12.27 -5.30 -18.72
N ALA A 158 12.08 -6.02 -17.62
CA ALA A 158 10.81 -6.61 -17.20
C ALA A 158 10.41 -6.11 -15.80
N ALA A 159 9.53 -5.11 -15.78
CA ALA A 159 8.37 -5.01 -14.90
C ALA A 159 8.59 -5.00 -13.37
N PHE A 160 9.41 -4.10 -12.83
CA PHE A 160 9.20 -3.63 -11.45
C PHE A 160 8.51 -2.27 -11.49
N ASP A 161 7.23 -2.27 -11.18
CA ASP A 161 6.44 -1.05 -11.17
C ASP A 161 6.42 -0.43 -9.76
N ARG A 162 6.98 0.78 -9.64
CA ARG A 162 7.13 1.48 -8.35
C ARG A 162 5.78 1.84 -7.75
N VAL A 163 4.79 2.15 -8.57
CA VAL A 163 3.41 2.46 -8.15
C VAL A 163 2.78 1.24 -7.47
N THR A 164 2.99 0.06 -8.04
CA THR A 164 2.55 -1.25 -7.52
C THR A 164 3.21 -1.56 -6.19
N CYS A 165 4.54 -1.41 -6.11
CA CYS A 165 5.28 -1.64 -4.88
C CYS A 165 4.82 -0.70 -3.77
N ALA A 166 4.76 0.61 -4.03
CA ALA A 166 4.29 1.60 -3.06
C ALA A 166 2.87 1.28 -2.58
N THR A 167 1.98 0.84 -3.47
CA THR A 167 0.61 0.44 -3.11
C THR A 167 0.61 -0.76 -2.16
N TRP A 168 1.44 -1.76 -2.39
CA TRP A 168 1.57 -2.90 -1.50
C TRP A 168 2.16 -2.53 -0.13
N LEU A 169 3.21 -1.70 -0.11
CA LEU A 169 3.79 -1.19 1.15
C LEU A 169 2.74 -0.41 1.94
N ARG A 170 2.00 0.47 1.27
CA ARG A 170 0.92 1.24 1.87
C ARG A 170 -0.19 0.36 2.43
N ALA A 171 -0.58 -0.71 1.73
CA ALA A 171 -1.54 -1.67 2.25
C ALA A 171 -1.10 -2.29 3.58
N GLY A 172 0.19 -2.59 3.73
CA GLY A 172 0.74 -3.06 5.01
C GLY A 172 0.70 -2.02 6.12
N GLU A 173 0.86 -0.73 5.80
CA GLU A 173 0.74 0.37 6.79
C GLU A 173 -0.67 0.52 7.35
N LEU A 174 -1.68 0.13 6.56
CA LEU A 174 -3.08 0.17 6.97
C LEU A 174 -3.50 -1.05 7.79
N SER A 175 -2.62 -2.04 7.96
CA SER A 175 -2.90 -3.23 8.75
C SER A 175 -2.92 -2.94 10.26
N GLU A 176 -3.76 -3.67 10.99
CA GLU A 176 -3.78 -3.56 12.46
C GLU A 176 -2.44 -3.91 13.11
N ALA A 177 -1.68 -4.84 12.50
CA ALA A 177 -0.37 -5.23 12.99
C ALA A 177 0.61 -4.05 12.95
N TYR A 178 0.59 -3.26 11.88
CA TYR A 178 1.41 -2.06 11.74
C TYR A 178 1.04 -0.99 12.77
N GLU A 179 -0.26 -0.72 12.94
CA GLU A 179 -0.73 0.27 13.92
C GLU A 179 -0.47 -0.14 15.38
N ARG A 180 -0.58 -1.43 15.72
CA ARG A 180 -0.13 -1.94 17.03
C ARG A 180 1.38 -1.79 17.20
N GLY A 181 2.13 -2.09 16.15
CA GLY A 181 3.59 -2.00 16.10
C GLY A 181 4.16 -0.63 16.43
N ARG A 182 3.43 0.46 16.16
CA ARG A 182 3.86 1.83 16.52
C ARG A 182 4.19 2.01 18.00
N LYS A 183 3.67 1.13 18.88
CA LYS A 183 3.88 1.17 20.33
C LYS A 183 4.94 0.19 20.82
N TYR A 184 5.55 -0.58 19.92
CA TYR A 184 6.54 -1.57 20.29
C TYR A 184 7.88 -0.92 20.61
N GLU A 185 8.64 -1.59 21.46
CA GLU A 185 10.03 -1.25 21.75
C GLU A 185 10.90 -2.41 21.25
N PHE A 186 11.66 -2.14 20.18
CA PHE A 186 12.50 -3.16 19.57
C PHE A 186 13.73 -3.44 20.42
N ASP A 187 13.97 -4.72 20.70
CA ASP A 187 15.17 -5.20 21.39
C ASP A 187 15.89 -6.26 20.54
N SER A 188 17.06 -5.88 20.02
CA SER A 188 17.85 -6.75 19.15
C SER A 188 18.50 -7.93 19.89
N GLU A 189 18.71 -7.85 21.21
CA GLU A 189 19.24 -8.95 22.00
C GLU A 189 18.13 -9.97 22.27
N GLN A 190 16.93 -9.50 22.62
CA GLN A 190 15.77 -10.38 22.77
C GLN A 190 15.36 -11.03 21.45
N LEU A 191 15.45 -10.31 20.31
CA LEU A 191 15.24 -10.92 19.00
C LEU A 191 16.23 -12.06 18.74
N ARG A 192 17.52 -11.86 19.05
CA ARG A 192 18.54 -12.92 18.93
C ARG A 192 18.22 -14.11 19.84
N ALA A 193 17.77 -13.86 21.07
CA ALA A 193 17.35 -14.90 22.01
C ALA A 193 16.09 -15.66 21.55
N ALA A 194 15.23 -15.04 20.74
CA ALA A 194 14.04 -15.67 20.16
C ALA A 194 14.33 -16.53 18.92
N LEU A 195 15.49 -16.37 18.26
CA LEU A 195 15.83 -17.12 17.03
C LEU A 195 15.75 -18.65 17.18
N PRO A 196 16.25 -19.28 18.26
CA PRO A 196 16.11 -20.72 18.45
C PRO A 196 14.65 -21.17 18.53
N ILE A 197 13.80 -20.38 19.21
CA ILE A 197 12.35 -20.66 19.34
C ILE A 197 11.66 -20.55 17.98
N LEU A 198 11.94 -19.48 17.24
CA LEU A 198 11.41 -19.29 15.88
C LEU A 198 11.83 -20.43 14.95
N ARG A 199 13.10 -20.85 15.03
CA ARG A 199 13.65 -21.95 14.23
C ARG A 199 12.99 -23.28 14.56
N GLU A 200 12.86 -23.60 15.85
CA GLU A 200 12.17 -24.81 16.30
C GLU A 200 10.71 -24.80 15.81
N ARG A 201 10.03 -23.66 15.94
CA ARG A 201 8.65 -23.50 15.48
C ARG A 201 8.52 -23.69 13.96
N ALA A 202 9.46 -23.16 13.20
CA ALA A 202 9.53 -23.28 11.74
C ALA A 202 9.77 -24.72 11.24
N ALA A 203 10.31 -25.61 12.08
CA ALA A 203 10.58 -26.98 11.70
C ALA A 203 9.31 -27.83 11.49
N THR A 204 8.18 -27.38 12.04
CA THR A 204 6.89 -28.10 12.01
C THR A 204 5.75 -27.19 11.54
N PRO A 205 5.77 -26.77 10.26
CA PRO A 205 4.81 -25.81 9.73
C PRO A 205 3.38 -26.38 9.75
N ASP A 206 2.44 -25.54 10.16
CA ASP A 206 1.00 -25.82 10.18
C ASP A 206 0.21 -24.49 10.02
N ALA A 207 -1.11 -24.54 10.14
CA ALA A 207 -1.99 -23.37 10.01
C ALA A 207 -1.78 -22.28 11.08
N ARG A 208 -1.03 -22.55 12.17
CA ARG A 208 -0.75 -21.59 13.23
C ARG A 208 0.60 -20.89 13.08
N LEU A 209 1.49 -21.43 12.24
CA LEU A 209 2.87 -20.96 12.10
C LEU A 209 3.00 -19.42 12.01
N LEU A 210 2.22 -18.79 11.14
CA LEU A 210 2.32 -17.35 10.88
C LEU A 210 1.80 -16.51 12.04
N ARG A 211 0.77 -17.00 12.75
CA ARG A 211 0.29 -16.39 13.99
C ARG A 211 1.33 -16.50 15.09
N ASP A 212 1.95 -17.67 15.22
CA ASP A 212 2.97 -17.93 16.24
C ASP A 212 4.21 -17.06 15.99
N PHE A 213 4.64 -16.93 14.73
CA PHE A 213 5.70 -15.98 14.33
C PHE A 213 5.34 -14.54 14.70
N ALA A 214 4.13 -14.08 14.36
CA ALA A 214 3.69 -12.73 14.69
C ALA A 214 3.67 -12.48 16.21
N SER A 215 3.24 -13.47 17.01
CA SER A 215 3.21 -13.38 18.46
C SER A 215 4.61 -13.31 19.07
N ILE A 216 5.51 -14.21 18.67
CA ILE A 216 6.89 -14.22 19.18
C ILE A 216 7.61 -12.91 18.80
N LEU A 217 7.39 -12.42 17.58
CA LEU A 217 8.01 -11.18 17.13
C LEU A 217 7.43 -9.94 17.81
N SER A 218 6.12 -9.92 18.13
CA SER A 218 5.55 -8.80 18.88
C SER A 218 6.14 -8.64 20.28
N ASP A 219 6.51 -9.74 20.94
CA ASP A 219 7.10 -9.70 22.29
C ASP A 219 8.50 -9.07 22.30
N VAL A 220 9.22 -9.12 21.17
CA VAL A 220 10.57 -8.53 21.00
C VAL A 220 10.55 -7.23 20.19
N GLY A 221 9.36 -6.69 19.94
CA GLY A 221 9.15 -5.42 19.27
C GLY A 221 9.40 -5.42 17.77
N VAL A 222 9.07 -6.51 17.07
CA VAL A 222 9.10 -6.61 15.60
C VAL A 222 7.68 -6.83 15.07
N VAL A 223 7.29 -6.09 14.03
CA VAL A 223 6.02 -6.32 13.33
C VAL A 223 6.22 -7.36 12.24
N PHE A 224 5.39 -8.40 12.23
CA PHE A 224 5.30 -9.33 11.10
C PHE A 224 3.91 -9.29 10.51
N SER A 225 3.83 -9.15 9.19
CA SER A 225 2.56 -9.06 8.47
C SER A 225 2.62 -9.80 7.13
N MET A 226 1.55 -10.53 6.84
CA MET A 226 1.28 -11.08 5.51
C MET A 226 0.31 -10.12 4.82
N VAL A 227 0.68 -9.63 3.65
CA VAL A 227 -0.13 -8.68 2.87
C VAL A 227 -0.18 -9.18 1.44
N GLU A 228 -1.36 -9.44 0.94
CA GLU A 228 -1.51 -9.89 -0.45
C GLU A 228 -1.00 -8.80 -1.41
N PRO A 229 -0.12 -9.14 -2.37
CA PRO A 229 0.41 -8.18 -3.31
C PRO A 229 -0.55 -7.97 -4.49
N PRO A 230 -0.50 -6.80 -5.14
CA PRO A 230 -1.08 -6.66 -6.47
C PRO A 230 -0.43 -7.63 -7.47
N ASP A 231 -1.22 -8.09 -8.44
CA ASP A 231 -0.73 -8.92 -9.54
C ASP A 231 0.48 -8.30 -10.23
N GLY A 232 1.50 -9.13 -10.45
CA GLY A 232 2.74 -8.73 -11.12
C GLY A 232 3.83 -8.21 -10.18
N LEU A 233 3.55 -7.97 -8.89
CA LEU A 233 4.60 -7.62 -7.93
C LEU A 233 5.55 -8.82 -7.72
N PRO A 234 6.85 -8.66 -7.97
CA PRO A 234 7.77 -9.79 -7.95
C PRO A 234 8.38 -10.10 -6.57
N LEU A 235 8.01 -9.37 -5.52
CA LEU A 235 8.60 -9.47 -4.18
C LEU A 235 8.06 -10.66 -3.38
N TYR A 236 8.91 -11.27 -2.56
CA TYR A 236 8.49 -12.24 -1.53
C TYR A 236 8.34 -11.57 -0.16
N GLY A 237 9.29 -10.70 0.18
CA GLY A 237 9.36 -10.01 1.46
C GLY A 237 10.00 -8.63 1.37
N MET A 238 9.92 -7.94 2.49
CA MET A 238 10.43 -6.60 2.73
C MET A 238 10.75 -6.44 4.20
N THR A 239 11.87 -5.79 4.50
CA THR A 239 12.16 -5.23 5.81
C THR A 239 12.16 -3.71 5.73
N ARG A 240 11.40 -3.06 6.61
CA ARG A 240 11.36 -1.59 6.76
C ARG A 240 11.18 -1.21 8.22
N TRP A 241 11.19 0.08 8.53
CA TRP A 241 11.14 0.55 9.91
C TRP A 241 10.07 1.62 10.11
N ILE A 242 9.27 1.50 11.17
CA ILE A 242 8.37 2.56 11.63
C ILE A 242 9.21 3.57 12.40
N ASP A 243 9.22 4.81 11.93
CA ASP A 243 9.92 5.94 12.56
C ASP A 243 11.40 5.63 12.88
N GLN A 244 12.05 4.78 12.05
CA GLN A 244 13.42 4.27 12.23
C GLN A 244 13.67 3.53 13.55
N LYS A 245 12.61 3.04 14.22
CA LYS A 245 12.69 2.41 15.55
C LYS A 245 12.16 0.98 15.61
N VAL A 246 11.00 0.74 14.98
CA VAL A 246 10.34 -0.56 15.05
C VAL A 246 10.47 -1.27 13.70
N PRO A 247 11.16 -2.42 13.62
CA PRO A 247 11.27 -3.17 12.39
C PRO A 247 9.93 -3.80 12.00
N VAL A 248 9.67 -3.80 10.69
CA VAL A 248 8.48 -4.36 10.05
C VAL A 248 8.93 -5.31 8.96
N ILE A 249 8.54 -6.56 9.11
CA ILE A 249 8.64 -7.59 8.09
C ILE A 249 7.27 -7.72 7.43
N GLN A 250 7.22 -7.39 6.15
CA GLN A 250 6.02 -7.53 5.33
C GLN A 250 6.27 -8.55 4.22
N GLN A 251 5.46 -9.61 4.18
CA GLN A 251 5.58 -10.66 3.19
C GLN A 251 4.36 -10.73 2.28
N SER A 252 4.62 -11.08 1.02
CA SER A 252 3.59 -11.16 -0.01
C SER A 252 2.88 -12.51 -0.06
N GLY A 253 3.41 -13.51 0.66
CA GLY A 253 2.93 -14.89 0.58
C GLY A 253 3.07 -15.50 -0.81
N ARG A 254 3.89 -14.93 -1.69
CA ARG A 254 4.07 -15.42 -3.06
C ARG A 254 4.49 -16.91 -3.06
N ARG A 255 3.78 -17.71 -3.88
CA ARG A 255 3.82 -19.19 -3.94
C ARG A 255 3.11 -19.91 -2.78
N ALA A 256 2.71 -19.19 -1.73
CA ALA A 256 1.91 -19.66 -0.58
C ALA A 256 2.39 -20.97 0.07
N ARG A 257 3.68 -21.30 -0.07
CA ARG A 257 4.27 -22.54 0.41
C ARG A 257 5.22 -22.27 1.56
N ASP A 258 5.15 -23.10 2.59
CA ASP A 258 5.94 -23.03 3.81
C ASP A 258 7.44 -22.82 3.53
N GLY A 259 8.02 -23.57 2.59
CA GLY A 259 9.44 -23.49 2.27
C GLY A 259 9.89 -22.11 1.79
N PHE A 260 9.04 -21.39 1.05
CA PHE A 260 9.32 -20.03 0.57
C PHE A 260 9.08 -19.01 1.68
N ILE A 261 7.95 -19.12 2.37
CA ILE A 261 7.55 -18.19 3.43
C ILE A 261 8.56 -18.20 4.59
N ILE A 262 8.93 -19.39 5.06
CA ILE A 262 9.91 -19.56 6.14
C ILE A 262 11.29 -19.08 5.71
N TRP A 263 11.73 -19.41 4.49
CA TRP A 263 13.02 -18.93 3.98
C TRP A 263 13.07 -17.40 3.95
N THR A 264 12.08 -16.77 3.33
CA THR A 264 11.98 -15.30 3.29
C THR A 264 11.90 -14.74 4.70
N PHE A 265 11.20 -15.40 5.63
CA PHE A 265 11.07 -14.91 7.01
C PHE A 265 12.43 -14.79 7.72
N PHE A 266 13.26 -15.84 7.66
CA PHE A 266 14.60 -15.78 8.25
C PHE A 266 15.55 -14.85 7.49
N HIS A 267 15.35 -14.69 6.18
CA HIS A 267 16.10 -13.72 5.38
C HIS A 267 15.81 -12.28 5.83
N GLU A 268 14.54 -11.92 6.01
CA GLU A 268 14.14 -10.60 6.52
C GLU A 268 14.61 -10.36 7.96
N LEU A 269 14.58 -11.38 8.83
CA LEU A 269 15.22 -11.28 10.15
C LEU A 269 16.73 -11.01 10.07
N GLY A 270 17.39 -11.54 9.04
CA GLY A 270 18.77 -11.24 8.73
C GLY A 270 18.98 -9.77 8.38
N HIS A 271 18.06 -9.13 7.67
CA HIS A 271 18.10 -7.69 7.43
C HIS A 271 17.93 -6.90 8.74
N VAL A 272 16.93 -7.24 9.55
CA VAL A 272 16.68 -6.58 10.85
C VAL A 272 17.92 -6.60 11.75
N LEU A 273 18.62 -7.73 11.85
CA LEU A 273 19.73 -7.91 12.79
C LEU A 273 21.09 -7.44 12.27
N ASN A 274 21.30 -7.46 10.95
CA ASN A 274 22.58 -7.09 10.34
C ASN A 274 22.60 -5.64 9.84
N ASP A 275 21.44 -4.98 9.75
CA ASP A 275 21.32 -3.58 9.33
C ASP A 275 20.35 -2.79 10.25
N PRO A 276 20.71 -2.56 11.51
CA PRO A 276 19.83 -1.93 12.49
C PRO A 276 19.65 -0.42 12.30
N ARG A 277 20.21 0.18 11.24
CA ARG A 277 20.21 1.65 11.03
C ARG A 277 18.89 2.21 10.49
N GLY A 278 17.84 1.39 10.39
CA GLY A 278 16.53 1.84 9.96
C GLY A 278 16.37 1.90 8.44
N GLU A 279 17.30 1.32 7.68
CA GLU A 279 17.25 1.29 6.22
C GLU A 279 16.17 0.30 5.74
N THR A 280 15.53 0.63 4.62
CA THR A 280 14.50 -0.23 4.00
C THR A 280 15.16 -1.17 3.01
N HIS A 281 14.91 -2.48 3.12
CA HIS A 281 15.53 -3.52 2.28
C HIS A 281 14.48 -4.32 1.51
N ILE A 282 14.64 -4.41 0.19
CA ILE A 282 13.70 -5.03 -0.76
C ILE A 282 14.30 -6.30 -1.37
N GLU A 283 13.68 -7.49 -1.18
CA GLU A 283 14.13 -8.73 -1.85
C GLU A 283 13.75 -8.72 -3.36
N TYR A 284 14.67 -8.33 -4.24
CA TYR A 284 14.46 -8.28 -5.70
C TYR A 284 15.46 -9.14 -6.52
N LYS A 285 15.03 -9.61 -7.70
CA LYS A 285 15.80 -10.50 -8.60
C LYS A 285 16.86 -9.80 -9.49
N ASN A 286 17.31 -8.59 -9.19
CA ASN A 286 18.37 -7.96 -10.00
C ASN A 286 19.76 -8.43 -9.58
N GLU A 287 20.64 -8.74 -10.54
CA GLU A 287 21.97 -9.32 -10.27
C GLU A 287 22.91 -8.39 -9.50
N LYS A 288 22.85 -7.06 -9.72
CA LYS A 288 23.66 -6.08 -8.97
C LYS A 288 23.27 -5.99 -7.48
N VAL A 289 21.99 -6.24 -7.17
CA VAL A 289 21.39 -6.10 -5.83
C VAL A 289 21.61 -7.36 -5.03
N ARG A 290 21.43 -8.54 -5.67
CA ARG A 290 21.77 -9.86 -5.10
C ARG A 290 23.20 -9.96 -4.55
N ASN A 291 24.11 -9.11 -5.03
CA ASN A 291 25.52 -9.14 -4.64
C ASN A 291 25.90 -8.06 -3.61
N SER A 292 24.93 -7.26 -3.13
CA SER A 292 25.18 -6.33 -2.03
C SER A 292 25.66 -7.10 -0.80
N THR A 293 26.42 -6.42 0.07
CA THR A 293 26.89 -7.04 1.31
C THR A 293 25.70 -7.35 2.23
N ALA A 294 24.68 -6.49 2.28
CA ALA A 294 23.47 -6.71 3.06
C ALA A 294 22.70 -7.98 2.62
N GLU A 295 22.44 -8.14 1.32
CA GLU A 295 21.77 -9.33 0.77
C GLU A 295 22.56 -10.62 1.02
N ARG A 296 23.88 -10.58 0.86
CA ARG A 296 24.75 -11.72 1.18
C ARG A 296 24.69 -12.08 2.66
N ASN A 297 24.72 -11.08 3.53
CA ASN A 297 24.64 -11.28 4.98
C ASN A 297 23.28 -11.85 5.39
N ALA A 298 22.18 -11.33 4.86
CA ALA A 298 20.83 -11.85 5.11
C ALA A 298 20.64 -13.28 4.60
N ASN A 299 21.16 -13.60 3.41
CA ASN A 299 21.16 -14.98 2.88
C ASN A 299 22.02 -15.93 3.74
N SER A 300 23.21 -15.50 4.18
CA SER A 300 24.06 -16.31 5.07
C SER A 300 23.36 -16.53 6.40
N PHE A 301 22.87 -15.46 7.03
CA PHE A 301 22.13 -15.51 8.28
C PHE A 301 20.97 -16.52 8.23
N ALA A 302 20.11 -16.44 7.22
CA ALA A 302 18.99 -17.36 7.08
C ALA A 302 19.46 -18.81 6.93
N PHE A 303 20.51 -19.02 6.15
CA PHE A 303 21.09 -20.35 5.92
C PHE A 303 21.70 -20.93 7.19
N ASP A 304 22.49 -20.13 7.92
CA ASP A 304 23.19 -20.53 9.14
C ASP A 304 22.20 -20.86 10.25
N ILE A 305 21.15 -20.04 10.42
CA ILE A 305 20.08 -20.32 11.39
C ILE A 305 19.33 -21.61 11.03
N LEU A 306 18.92 -21.78 9.77
CA LEU A 306 18.07 -22.92 9.39
C LEU A 306 18.84 -24.25 9.32
N PHE A 307 20.04 -24.24 8.75
CA PHE A 307 20.78 -25.46 8.42
C PHE A 307 22.05 -25.70 9.24
N GLY A 308 22.54 -24.69 9.97
CA GLY A 308 23.78 -24.79 10.74
C GLY A 308 25.02 -25.06 9.89
N ASP A 309 26.12 -25.44 10.53
CA ASP A 309 27.46 -25.57 9.93
C ASP A 309 27.53 -26.64 8.81
N ASP A 310 26.72 -27.70 8.91
CA ASP A 310 26.67 -28.76 7.91
C ASP A 310 25.89 -28.36 6.65
N GLY A 311 25.09 -27.29 6.73
CA GLY A 311 24.33 -26.77 5.60
C GLY A 311 23.45 -27.83 4.94
N LEU A 312 23.62 -27.98 3.62
CA LEU A 312 22.89 -28.99 2.83
C LEU A 312 23.66 -30.30 2.64
N LYS A 313 24.85 -30.48 3.23
CA LYS A 313 25.64 -31.72 3.05
C LYS A 313 24.85 -32.99 3.40
N PRO A 314 24.03 -33.04 4.47
CA PRO A 314 23.26 -34.25 4.80
C PRO A 314 22.18 -34.61 3.77
N PHE A 315 21.82 -33.67 2.88
CA PHE A 315 20.83 -33.88 1.83
C PHE A 315 21.45 -34.27 0.48
N SER A 316 22.79 -34.33 0.39
CA SER A 316 23.49 -34.64 -0.85
C SER A 316 23.09 -36.02 -1.38
N GLY A 317 22.69 -36.09 -2.65
CA GLY A 317 22.27 -37.32 -3.31
C GLY A 317 20.90 -37.85 -2.91
N LEU A 318 20.16 -37.18 -2.03
CA LEU A 318 18.80 -37.59 -1.67
C LEU A 318 17.79 -37.19 -2.76
N ALA A 319 16.96 -38.13 -3.18
CA ALA A 319 15.86 -37.89 -4.11
C ALA A 319 14.50 -38.40 -3.60
N SER A 320 14.48 -39.25 -2.58
CA SER A 320 13.25 -39.81 -2.00
C SER A 320 12.66 -38.87 -0.94
N ASP A 321 11.35 -38.64 -1.02
CA ASP A 321 10.59 -37.84 -0.06
C ASP A 321 10.80 -38.33 1.39
N THR A 322 10.79 -39.66 1.62
CA THR A 322 10.99 -40.24 2.97
C THR A 322 12.39 -39.99 3.51
N ALA A 323 13.42 -40.02 2.65
CA ALA A 323 14.79 -39.73 3.05
C ALA A 323 14.95 -38.25 3.39
N ILE A 324 14.39 -37.36 2.56
CA ILE A 324 14.42 -35.90 2.78
C ILE A 324 13.72 -35.55 4.09
N VAL A 325 12.52 -36.08 4.34
CA VAL A 325 11.76 -35.82 5.59
C VAL A 325 12.54 -36.29 6.82
N ARG A 326 13.14 -37.48 6.76
CA ARG A 326 13.93 -38.01 7.89
C ARG A 326 15.15 -37.13 8.17
N THR A 327 15.90 -36.74 7.14
CA THR A 327 17.07 -35.87 7.28
C THR A 327 16.67 -34.47 7.78
N ALA A 328 15.59 -33.90 7.26
CA ALA A 328 15.06 -32.62 7.70
C ALA A 328 14.69 -32.63 9.19
N ARG A 329 14.04 -33.71 9.67
CA ARG A 329 13.73 -33.90 11.10
C ARG A 329 14.99 -34.03 11.96
N GLN A 330 16.02 -34.73 11.49
CA GLN A 330 17.27 -34.90 12.23
C GLN A 330 18.02 -33.58 12.45
N ILE A 331 17.97 -32.69 11.45
CA ILE A 331 18.60 -31.35 11.52
C ILE A 331 17.67 -30.34 12.21
N GLY A 332 16.37 -30.65 12.31
CA GLY A 332 15.36 -29.77 12.87
C GLY A 332 14.98 -28.61 11.94
N VAL A 333 14.76 -28.91 10.65
CA VAL A 333 14.27 -27.96 9.63
C VAL A 333 13.01 -28.51 8.97
N SER A 334 12.13 -27.63 8.48
CA SER A 334 10.95 -28.08 7.70
C SER A 334 11.41 -28.83 6.44
N PRO A 335 10.77 -29.96 6.08
CA PRO A 335 10.96 -30.60 4.79
C PRO A 335 10.75 -29.65 3.60
N GLY A 336 9.78 -28.73 3.67
CA GLY A 336 9.50 -27.76 2.62
C GLY A 336 10.66 -26.78 2.41
N VAL A 337 11.26 -26.30 3.50
CA VAL A 337 12.45 -25.42 3.46
C VAL A 337 13.67 -26.16 2.92
N ALA A 338 13.88 -27.41 3.33
CA ALA A 338 14.96 -28.24 2.81
C ALA A 338 14.82 -28.44 1.29
N VAL A 339 13.64 -28.83 0.80
CA VAL A 339 13.36 -28.99 -0.64
C VAL A 339 13.57 -27.68 -1.39
N HIS A 340 13.07 -26.56 -0.86
CA HIS A 340 13.26 -25.24 -1.46
C HIS A 340 14.75 -24.93 -1.69
N GLN A 341 15.59 -25.16 -0.69
CA GLN A 341 17.03 -24.91 -0.79
C GLN A 341 17.76 -25.94 -1.66
N MET A 342 17.36 -27.22 -1.62
CA MET A 342 17.89 -28.25 -2.51
C MET A 342 17.60 -27.92 -3.99
N HIS A 343 16.39 -27.45 -4.33
CA HIS A 343 16.06 -26.96 -5.67
C HIS A 343 16.91 -25.74 -6.06
N ARG A 344 17.04 -24.76 -5.17
CA ARG A 344 17.83 -23.54 -5.41
C ARG A 344 19.32 -23.85 -5.66
N LYS A 345 19.89 -24.81 -4.93
CA LYS A 345 21.29 -25.25 -5.06
C LYS A 345 21.50 -26.37 -6.08
N ARG A 346 20.46 -26.75 -6.83
CA ARG A 346 20.47 -27.80 -7.87
C ARG A 346 20.89 -29.18 -7.35
N LEU A 347 20.61 -29.47 -6.08
CA LEU A 347 20.84 -30.78 -5.46
C LEU A 347 19.66 -31.75 -5.70
N LEU A 348 18.48 -31.21 -6.01
CA LEU A 348 17.27 -31.97 -6.27
C LEU A 348 16.59 -31.42 -7.55
N SER A 349 16.11 -32.32 -8.40
CA SER A 349 15.29 -31.93 -9.56
C SER A 349 13.96 -31.32 -9.11
N TYR A 350 13.50 -30.30 -9.84
CA TYR A 350 12.18 -29.68 -9.64
C TYR A 350 11.01 -30.65 -9.83
N ALA A 351 11.23 -31.87 -10.33
CA ALA A 351 10.21 -32.91 -10.39
C ALA A 351 9.95 -33.62 -9.03
N HIS A 352 10.88 -33.52 -8.08
CA HIS A 352 10.84 -34.25 -6.80
C HIS A 352 10.64 -33.31 -5.61
N GLY A 353 10.17 -33.85 -4.47
CA GLY A 353 10.03 -33.12 -3.21
C GLY A 353 8.89 -32.11 -3.14
N ASN A 354 8.19 -31.82 -4.25
CA ASN A 354 7.13 -30.80 -4.28
C ASN A 354 5.97 -31.08 -3.31
N ARG A 355 5.70 -32.36 -3.00
CA ARG A 355 4.66 -32.78 -2.06
C ARG A 355 5.02 -32.51 -0.59
N LEU A 356 6.30 -32.21 -0.32
CA LEU A 356 6.79 -31.88 1.01
C LEU A 356 6.67 -30.39 1.35
N MET A 357 6.37 -29.55 0.34
CA MET A 357 6.04 -28.15 0.57
C MET A 357 4.53 -28.05 0.76
N ILE A 358 4.10 -27.55 1.90
CA ILE A 358 2.68 -27.40 2.24
C ILE A 358 2.21 -25.98 1.99
N GLU A 359 0.93 -25.84 1.66
CA GLU A 359 0.31 -24.53 1.56
C GLU A 359 0.02 -23.98 2.96
N LEU A 360 0.31 -22.70 3.15
CA LEU A 360 -0.03 -21.97 4.36
C LEU A 360 -1.17 -21.01 4.02
N GLU A 361 -2.26 -21.10 4.79
CA GLU A 361 -3.36 -20.12 4.75
C GLU A 361 -2.97 -18.90 5.59
N TRP A 362 -3.29 -17.70 5.11
CA TRP A 362 -3.00 -16.43 5.79
C TRP A 362 -4.02 -15.36 5.47
#